data_AF-W4LK67-F1
#
_entry.id   AF-W4LK67-F1
#
_cell.length_a   1.000
_cell.length_b   1.000
_cell.length_c   1.000
_cell.angle_alpha   90.00
_cell.angle_beta   90.00
_cell.angle_gamma   90.00
#
_symmetry.space_group_name_H-M   'P 1'
#
loop_
_entity.id
_entity.type
_entity.pdbx_description
1 polymer ?
#
loop_
_entity_poly.entity_id
_entity_poly.type
_entity_poly.pdbx_seq_one_letter_code
_entity_poly.pdbx_strand_id
1 'polypeptide(L)'
;MESCSWCVDGSAISVYLNGLLIGSTVVPLGNIVPSNNEFNIARDPSNPTRRFIGLIDEVEIHDRALSTTEIQSIFDAGSAGKCKEEDSDGDGIADDEDACPDSNTEATVSIEDCDSGVDNPVFSDGCTLADLIDEIVDDCVDGARNHGQFVRCFARSTNALKRDGLITGDEKEALQSCAAQSSLP
;
A
#
# COMPACT_ATOMS: atom_id res chain seq x y z
N MET A 1 -16.56 -15.80 5.26
CA MET A 1 -17.23 -14.49 5.18
C MET A 1 -18.16 -14.55 3.98
N GLU A 2 -19.41 -14.14 4.10
CA GLU A 2 -20.37 -14.17 2.98
C GLU A 2 -20.59 -12.73 2.49
N SER A 3 -20.55 -12.52 1.17
CA SER A 3 -20.75 -11.20 0.55
C SER A 3 -22.07 -11.19 -0.23
N CYS A 4 -22.89 -10.15 -0.04
CA CYS A 4 -24.17 -9.99 -0.71
C CYS A 4 -24.19 -8.68 -1.50
N SER A 5 -24.57 -8.75 -2.77
CA SER A 5 -24.65 -7.56 -3.65
C SER A 5 -25.98 -7.51 -4.39
N TRP A 6 -26.48 -6.30 -4.60
CA TRP A 6 -27.76 -6.01 -5.23
C TRP A 6 -27.49 -5.01 -6.35
N CYS A 7 -27.94 -5.30 -7.56
CA CYS A 7 -27.67 -4.47 -8.73
C CYS A 7 -28.97 -4.19 -9.49
N VAL A 8 -29.16 -2.93 -9.91
CA VAL A 8 -30.32 -2.50 -10.71
C VAL A 8 -29.83 -1.81 -11.98
N ASP A 9 -30.09 -2.40 -13.14
CA ASP A 9 -29.62 -1.90 -14.45
C ASP A 9 -30.69 -1.14 -15.25
N GLY A 10 -31.81 -0.82 -14.59
CA GLY A 10 -32.97 -0.16 -15.20
C GLY A 10 -33.95 -1.12 -15.89
N SER A 11 -33.58 -2.39 -16.09
CA SER A 11 -34.41 -3.44 -16.68
C SER A 11 -34.62 -4.65 -15.76
N ALA A 12 -33.69 -4.90 -14.85
CA ALA A 12 -33.76 -5.96 -13.87
C ALA A 12 -33.12 -5.56 -12.53
N ILE A 13 -33.60 -6.20 -11.46
CA ILE A 13 -32.93 -6.26 -10.16
C ILE A 13 -32.28 -7.64 -10.05
N SER A 14 -30.97 -7.66 -9.84
CA SER A 14 -30.17 -8.88 -9.71
C SER A 14 -29.54 -8.96 -8.31
N VAL A 15 -29.53 -10.16 -7.74
CA VAL A 15 -28.98 -10.46 -6.41
C VAL A 15 -27.85 -11.46 -6.56
N TYR A 16 -26.73 -11.15 -5.94
CA TYR A 16 -25.51 -11.94 -5.97
C TYR A 16 -25.14 -12.37 -4.54
N LEU A 17 -24.69 -13.60 -4.40
CA LEU A 17 -24.11 -14.14 -3.16
C LEU A 17 -22.74 -14.70 -3.49
N ASN A 18 -21.71 -14.24 -2.79
CA ASN A 18 -20.33 -14.65 -2.97
C ASN A 18 -19.86 -14.52 -4.43
N GLY A 19 -20.15 -13.38 -5.07
CA GLY A 19 -19.83 -13.12 -6.48
C GLY A 19 -20.77 -13.77 -7.50
N LEU A 20 -21.58 -14.76 -7.10
CA LEU A 20 -22.42 -15.53 -8.00
C LEU A 20 -23.85 -14.97 -8.08
N LEU A 21 -24.41 -14.84 -9.28
CA LEU A 21 -25.82 -14.49 -9.49
C LEU A 21 -26.73 -15.60 -8.94
N ILE A 22 -27.55 -15.29 -7.93
CA ILE A 22 -28.50 -16.23 -7.32
C ILE A 22 -29.96 -15.96 -7.66
N GLY A 23 -30.26 -14.77 -8.21
CA GLY A 23 -31.60 -14.43 -8.64
C GLY A 23 -31.63 -13.13 -9.42
N SER A 24 -32.54 -13.04 -10.38
CA SER A 24 -32.80 -11.83 -11.14
C SER A 24 -34.30 -11.71 -11.43
N THR A 25 -34.83 -10.49 -11.36
CA THR A 25 -36.22 -10.18 -11.67
C THR A 25 -36.28 -8.96 -12.56
N VAL A 26 -36.97 -9.10 -13.69
CA VAL A 26 -37.26 -7.98 -14.58
C VAL A 26 -38.18 -7.00 -13.87
N VAL A 27 -37.82 -5.73 -13.90
CA VAL A 27 -38.64 -4.64 -13.39
C VAL A 27 -39.09 -3.74 -14.54
N PRO A 28 -40.30 -3.17 -14.49
CA PRO A 28 -40.72 -2.19 -15.49
C PRO A 28 -39.70 -1.05 -15.58
N LEU A 29 -39.38 -0.63 -16.81
CA LEU A 29 -38.49 0.50 -17.06
C LEU A 29 -38.98 1.72 -16.25
N GLY A 30 -38.17 2.18 -15.30
CA GLY A 30 -38.52 3.26 -14.41
C GLY A 30 -37.39 3.58 -13.44
N ASN A 31 -37.35 4.82 -12.98
CA ASN A 31 -36.39 5.25 -11.98
C ASN A 31 -36.73 4.63 -10.62
N ILE A 32 -35.70 4.30 -9.83
CA ILE A 32 -35.89 4.05 -8.40
C ILE A 32 -36.51 5.32 -7.80
N VAL A 33 -37.69 5.17 -7.20
CA VAL A 33 -38.41 6.31 -6.63
C VAL A 33 -37.65 6.79 -5.40
N PRO A 34 -37.17 8.05 -5.37
CA PRO A 34 -36.45 8.56 -4.21
C PRO A 34 -37.38 8.60 -3.00
N SER A 35 -36.86 8.16 -1.86
CA SER A 35 -37.55 8.25 -0.57
C SER A 35 -36.87 9.33 0.27
N ASN A 36 -37.67 10.11 1.00
CA ASN A 36 -37.16 11.03 2.02
C ASN A 36 -36.96 10.34 3.38
N ASN A 37 -37.17 9.03 3.45
CA ASN A 37 -36.93 8.26 4.67
C ASN A 37 -35.43 8.13 4.93
N GLU A 38 -35.07 7.97 6.20
CA GLU A 38 -33.69 7.67 6.59
C GLU A 38 -33.22 6.35 5.97
N PHE A 39 -31.98 6.35 5.47
CA PHE A 39 -31.32 5.12 5.05
C PHE A 39 -30.94 4.29 6.28
N ASN A 40 -31.48 3.08 6.36
CA ASN A 40 -31.27 2.18 7.50
C ASN A 40 -30.55 0.92 7.03
N ILE A 41 -29.40 0.61 7.63
CA ILE A 41 -28.71 -0.67 7.49
C ILE A 41 -29.07 -1.52 8.72
N ALA A 42 -29.24 -2.84 8.54
CA ALA A 42 -29.47 -3.82 9.60
C ALA A 42 -30.77 -3.67 10.42
N ARG A 43 -31.60 -2.65 10.19
CA ARG A 43 -32.76 -2.34 11.03
C ARG A 43 -33.98 -1.92 10.23
N ASP A 44 -35.15 -2.40 10.64
CA ASP A 44 -36.45 -1.87 10.21
C ASP A 44 -36.92 -0.75 11.17
N PRO A 45 -37.10 0.50 10.68
CA PRO A 45 -37.58 1.60 11.51
C PRO A 45 -39.05 1.46 11.95
N SER A 46 -39.85 0.69 11.21
CA SER A 46 -41.27 0.45 11.51
C SER A 46 -41.48 -0.72 12.47
N ASN A 47 -40.48 -1.59 12.62
CA ASN A 47 -40.54 -2.73 13.51
C ASN A 47 -39.18 -3.02 14.17
N PRO A 48 -38.97 -2.56 15.42
CA PRO A 48 -37.68 -2.70 16.12
C PRO A 48 -37.22 -4.15 16.37
N THR A 49 -38.11 -5.15 16.26
CA THR A 49 -37.75 -6.56 16.41
C THR A 49 -37.20 -7.16 15.12
N ARG A 50 -37.40 -6.50 13.97
CA ARG A 50 -36.87 -6.91 12.67
C ARG A 50 -35.53 -6.23 12.43
N ARG A 51 -34.50 -6.77 13.06
CA ARG A 51 -33.12 -6.34 12.86
C ARG A 51 -32.25 -7.53 12.51
N PHE A 52 -31.21 -7.27 11.74
CA PHE A 52 -30.16 -8.24 11.52
C PHE A 52 -29.37 -8.45 12.81
N ILE A 53 -29.13 -9.70 13.18
CA ILE A 53 -28.31 -10.09 14.33
C ILE A 53 -27.06 -10.75 13.77
N GLY A 54 -26.01 -9.95 13.59
CA GLY A 54 -24.75 -10.37 13.00
C GLY A 54 -23.84 -9.16 12.76
N LEU A 55 -22.69 -9.41 12.12
CA LEU A 55 -21.76 -8.38 11.70
C LEU A 55 -22.05 -7.99 10.24
N ILE A 56 -21.95 -6.70 9.95
CA ILE A 56 -22.01 -6.14 8.60
C ILE A 56 -20.76 -5.29 8.45
N ASP A 57 -20.11 -5.41 7.30
CA ASP A 57 -18.89 -4.68 6.98
C ASP A 57 -18.91 -4.28 5.49
N GLU A 58 -18.11 -3.28 5.13
CA GLU A 58 -17.82 -2.86 3.74
C GLU A 58 -19.07 -2.52 2.88
N VAL A 59 -20.05 -1.86 3.50
CA VAL A 59 -21.30 -1.43 2.83
C VAL A 59 -21.02 -0.32 1.84
N GLU A 60 -21.39 -0.56 0.58
CA GLU A 60 -21.18 0.38 -0.52
C GLU A 60 -22.46 0.55 -1.35
N ILE A 61 -22.63 1.75 -1.91
CA ILE A 61 -23.73 2.09 -2.81
C ILE A 61 -23.13 2.74 -4.05
N HIS A 62 -23.45 2.20 -5.22
CA HIS A 62 -23.06 2.77 -6.50
C HIS A 62 -24.24 3.47 -7.16
N ASP A 63 -23.96 4.56 -7.88
CA ASP A 63 -24.92 5.29 -8.71
C ASP A 63 -25.16 4.63 -10.08
N ARG A 64 -24.55 3.46 -10.30
CA ARG A 64 -24.66 2.65 -11.51
C ARG A 64 -24.80 1.17 -11.19
N ALA A 65 -25.27 0.42 -12.16
CA ALA A 65 -25.17 -1.02 -12.15
C ALA A 65 -23.69 -1.46 -12.23
N LEU A 66 -23.29 -2.35 -11.32
CA LEU A 66 -22.01 -3.05 -11.41
C LEU A 66 -22.11 -4.20 -12.41
N SER A 67 -21.03 -4.42 -13.16
CA SER A 67 -20.84 -5.61 -13.97
C SER A 67 -20.55 -6.84 -13.10
N THR A 68 -20.73 -8.03 -13.67
CA THR A 68 -20.42 -9.29 -12.98
C THR A 68 -18.95 -9.38 -12.59
N THR A 69 -18.03 -8.83 -13.39
CA THR A 69 -16.60 -8.82 -13.09
C THR A 69 -16.30 -7.93 -11.89
N GLU A 70 -16.92 -6.75 -11.80
CA GLU A 70 -16.72 -5.86 -10.65
C GLU A 70 -17.26 -6.47 -9.36
N ILE A 71 -18.42 -7.13 -9.42
CA ILE A 71 -18.99 -7.87 -8.29
C ILE A 71 -18.05 -9.01 -7.85
N GLN A 72 -17.46 -9.72 -8.82
CA GLN A 72 -16.50 -10.78 -8.54
C GLN A 72 -15.24 -10.22 -7.89
N SER A 73 -14.67 -9.13 -8.41
CA SER A 73 -13.50 -8.46 -7.82
C SER A 73 -13.75 -7.99 -6.38
N ILE A 74 -14.95 -7.47 -6.09
CA ILE A 74 -15.35 -7.09 -4.73
C ILE A 74 -15.39 -8.31 -3.79
N PHE A 75 -15.89 -9.44 -4.25
CA PHE A 75 -15.90 -10.66 -3.45
C PHE A 75 -14.49 -11.24 -3.25
N ASP A 76 -13.69 -11.25 -4.32
CA ASP A 76 -12.34 -11.81 -4.33
C ASP A 76 -11.36 -11.02 -3.45
N ALA A 77 -11.67 -9.75 -3.15
CA ALA A 77 -10.95 -8.97 -2.14
C ALA A 77 -10.93 -9.68 -0.76
N GLY A 78 -11.95 -10.50 -0.46
CA GLY A 78 -11.94 -11.39 0.69
C GLY A 78 -11.68 -10.66 2.02
N SER A 79 -10.68 -11.11 2.78
CA SER A 79 -10.28 -10.48 4.05
C SER A 79 -9.37 -9.26 3.87
N ALA A 80 -8.88 -8.98 2.65
CA ALA A 80 -8.13 -7.76 2.39
C ALA A 80 -9.05 -6.52 2.40
N GLY A 81 -10.37 -6.71 2.36
CA GLY A 81 -11.33 -5.61 2.42
C GLY A 81 -11.33 -4.75 1.14
N LYS A 82 -12.14 -3.70 1.15
CA LYS A 82 -12.17 -2.71 0.05
C LYS A 82 -11.30 -1.50 0.37
N CYS A 83 -11.09 -1.22 1.65
CA CYS A 83 -10.03 -0.34 2.12
C CYS A 83 -8.69 -1.00 1.81
N LYS A 84 -8.12 -0.67 0.65
CA LYS A 84 -6.69 -0.90 0.46
C LYS A 84 -5.98 0.09 1.36
N GLU A 85 -5.20 -0.42 2.30
CA GLU A 85 -4.20 0.39 2.97
C GLU A 85 -3.33 1.02 1.86
N GLU A 86 -3.05 2.32 1.96
CA GLU A 86 -2.10 2.95 1.04
C GLU A 86 -0.73 2.30 1.30
N ASP A 87 -0.04 1.95 0.22
CA ASP A 87 1.31 1.36 0.20
C ASP A 87 2.00 2.15 -0.91
N SER A 88 2.62 3.26 -0.50
CA SER A 88 3.02 4.35 -1.39
C SER A 88 4.26 3.98 -2.21
N ASP A 89 5.15 3.14 -1.69
CA ASP A 89 6.34 2.65 -2.38
C ASP A 89 6.23 1.21 -2.92
N GLY A 90 5.21 0.44 -2.52
CA GLY A 90 4.91 -0.88 -3.03
C GLY A 90 5.77 -2.00 -2.43
N ASP A 91 6.36 -1.79 -1.26
CA ASP A 91 7.22 -2.76 -0.58
C ASP A 91 6.43 -3.91 0.09
N GLY A 92 5.10 -3.75 0.22
CA GLY A 92 4.18 -4.71 0.80
C GLY A 92 3.86 -4.50 2.29
N ILE A 93 4.27 -3.37 2.87
CA ILE A 93 3.90 -2.86 4.19
C ILE A 93 2.97 -1.65 3.97
N ALA A 94 1.93 -1.53 4.79
CA ALA A 94 0.99 -0.41 4.69
C ALA A 94 1.60 0.89 5.24
N ASP A 95 1.31 2.04 4.64
CA ASP A 95 1.85 3.37 5.02
C ASP A 95 1.62 3.73 6.50
N ASP A 96 0.60 3.19 7.17
CA ASP A 96 0.33 3.42 8.59
C ASP A 96 1.04 2.43 9.53
N GLU A 97 1.58 1.35 8.98
CA GLU A 97 2.47 0.38 9.63
C GLU A 97 3.94 0.56 9.23
N ASP A 98 4.22 1.37 8.19
CA ASP A 98 5.54 1.64 7.63
C ASP A 98 6.21 2.87 8.27
N ALA A 99 7.47 2.71 8.68
CA ALA A 99 8.28 3.82 9.19
C ALA A 99 8.84 4.72 8.07
N CYS A 100 8.94 4.20 6.85
CA CYS A 100 9.44 4.88 5.66
C CYS A 100 8.51 4.70 4.43
N PRO A 101 7.29 5.27 4.43
CA PRO A 101 6.29 5.04 3.37
C PRO A 101 6.66 5.44 1.93
N ASP A 102 7.81 6.10 1.75
CA ASP A 102 8.29 6.61 0.45
C ASP A 102 9.72 6.08 0.17
N SER A 103 10.01 4.85 0.59
CA SER A 103 11.36 4.28 0.49
C SER A 103 11.80 4.03 -0.95
N ASN A 104 13.11 4.05 -1.17
CA ASN A 104 13.67 3.66 -2.45
C ASN A 104 13.67 2.13 -2.59
N THR A 105 12.73 1.57 -3.34
CA THR A 105 12.59 0.12 -3.56
C THR A 105 13.37 -0.41 -4.78
N GLU A 106 14.31 0.35 -5.33
CA GLU A 106 15.19 -0.14 -6.40
C GLU A 106 16.02 -1.33 -5.92
N ALA A 107 16.41 -2.22 -6.84
CA ALA A 107 17.08 -3.47 -6.48
C ALA A 107 18.46 -3.27 -5.82
N THR A 108 19.13 -2.17 -6.14
CA THR A 108 20.48 -1.87 -5.66
C THR A 108 20.60 -0.43 -5.15
N VAL A 109 21.52 -0.24 -4.20
CA VAL A 109 21.77 1.08 -3.61
C VAL A 109 22.58 1.94 -4.58
N SER A 110 22.04 3.10 -4.94
CA SER A 110 22.72 4.11 -5.77
C SER A 110 23.13 5.31 -4.93
N ILE A 111 24.32 5.85 -5.16
CA ILE A 111 24.83 7.07 -4.54
C ILE A 111 25.09 8.08 -5.66
N GLU A 112 24.18 9.04 -5.81
CA GLU A 112 24.19 10.02 -6.92
C GLU A 112 24.21 9.30 -8.29
N ASP A 113 25.26 9.50 -9.10
CA ASP A 113 25.39 8.93 -10.44
C ASP A 113 26.04 7.53 -10.46
N CYS A 114 26.23 6.92 -9.29
CA CYS A 114 26.88 5.62 -9.17
C CYS A 114 25.92 4.57 -8.57
N ASP A 115 25.72 3.47 -9.29
CA ASP A 115 25.09 2.25 -8.77
C ASP A 115 26.16 1.38 -8.09
N SER A 116 25.99 1.10 -6.81
CA SER A 116 26.97 0.32 -6.04
C SER A 116 26.93 -1.17 -6.35
N GLY A 117 25.82 -1.66 -6.93
CA GLY A 117 25.56 -3.09 -7.11
C GLY A 117 25.32 -3.86 -5.80
N VAL A 118 25.18 -3.16 -4.67
CA VAL A 118 24.80 -3.75 -3.38
C VAL A 118 23.30 -3.90 -3.34
N ASP A 119 22.82 -5.10 -3.02
CA ASP A 119 21.40 -5.38 -2.84
C ASP A 119 20.80 -4.40 -1.83
N ASN A 120 19.59 -3.92 -2.13
CA ASN A 120 18.85 -3.00 -1.31
C ASN A 120 17.67 -3.72 -0.61
N PRO A 121 17.91 -4.41 0.51
CA PRO A 121 16.85 -5.10 1.22
C PRO A 121 15.90 -4.10 1.91
N VAL A 122 14.62 -4.44 1.93
CA VAL A 122 13.61 -3.88 2.83
C VAL A 122 13.82 -4.50 4.22
N PHE A 123 13.92 -3.67 5.25
CA PHE A 123 14.06 -4.09 6.63
C PHE A 123 12.68 -4.33 7.27
N SER A 124 12.67 -4.87 8.50
CA SER A 124 11.42 -5.21 9.19
C SER A 124 10.56 -4.01 9.60
N ASP A 125 11.13 -2.81 9.53
CA ASP A 125 10.48 -1.52 9.82
C ASP A 125 10.03 -0.78 8.55
N GLY A 126 10.13 -1.40 7.37
CA GLY A 126 9.70 -0.85 6.07
C GLY A 126 10.75 0.01 5.37
N CYS A 127 11.74 0.50 6.09
CA CYS A 127 12.85 1.22 5.48
C CYS A 127 13.78 0.29 4.68
N THR A 128 14.43 0.82 3.65
CA THR A 128 15.42 0.10 2.84
C THR A 128 16.86 0.47 3.22
N LEU A 129 17.83 -0.33 2.76
CA LEU A 129 19.23 0.03 2.91
C LEU A 129 19.58 1.34 2.19
N ALA A 130 18.92 1.64 1.06
CA ALA A 130 19.11 2.87 0.33
C ALA A 130 18.75 4.10 1.18
N ASP A 131 17.65 4.07 1.93
CA ASP A 131 17.24 5.19 2.79
C ASP A 131 18.25 5.45 3.90
N LEU A 132 18.78 4.38 4.51
CA LEU A 132 19.84 4.48 5.52
C LEU A 132 21.14 5.05 4.93
N ILE A 133 21.47 4.68 3.69
CA ILE A 133 22.65 5.19 3.00
C ILE A 133 22.45 6.66 2.59
N ASP A 134 21.25 7.05 2.15
CA ASP A 134 20.91 8.42 1.81
C ASP A 134 20.97 9.33 3.04
N GLU A 135 20.46 8.89 4.20
CA GLU A 135 20.61 9.61 5.48
C GLU A 135 22.09 9.80 5.85
N ILE A 136 22.92 8.76 5.66
CA ILE A 136 24.36 8.85 5.88
C ILE A 136 25.03 9.81 4.91
N VAL A 137 24.61 9.82 3.64
CA VAL A 137 25.12 10.75 2.62
C VAL A 137 24.83 12.18 3.04
N ASP A 138 23.59 12.50 3.39
CA ASP A 138 23.16 13.82 3.81
C ASP A 138 23.94 14.32 5.04
N ASP A 139 24.03 13.49 6.09
CA ASP A 139 24.81 13.79 7.30
C ASP A 139 26.28 14.09 6.99
N CYS A 140 26.87 13.33 6.06
CA CYS A 140 28.26 13.50 5.67
C CYS A 140 28.48 14.73 4.79
N VAL A 141 27.53 15.05 3.92
CA VAL A 141 27.54 16.25 3.06
C VAL A 141 27.44 17.51 3.92
N ASP A 142 26.55 17.53 4.90
CA ASP A 142 26.38 18.67 5.82
C ASP A 142 27.66 18.98 6.63
N GLY A 143 28.43 17.94 6.96
CA GLY A 143 29.68 18.06 7.70
C GLY A 143 30.92 18.33 6.84
N ALA A 144 30.85 18.12 5.51
CA ALA A 144 32.01 18.15 4.63
C ALA A 144 32.27 19.53 4.01
N ARG A 145 33.55 19.89 3.92
CA ARG A 145 34.02 21.10 3.20
C ARG A 145 34.77 20.78 1.92
N ASN A 146 35.05 19.50 1.69
CA ASN A 146 35.77 18.97 0.53
C ASN A 146 35.55 17.45 0.45
N HIS A 147 35.62 16.91 -0.76
CA HIS A 147 35.30 15.53 -1.08
C HIS A 147 36.02 14.52 -0.17
N GLY A 148 37.28 14.82 0.19
CA GLY A 148 38.04 13.97 1.11
C GLY A 148 37.46 13.87 2.52
N GLN A 149 36.73 14.90 2.99
CA GLN A 149 36.01 14.89 4.26
C GLN A 149 34.72 14.06 4.15
N PHE A 150 33.94 14.22 3.08
CA PHE A 150 32.77 13.39 2.81
C PHE A 150 33.14 11.91 2.73
N VAL A 151 34.10 11.54 1.88
CA VAL A 151 34.53 10.14 1.72
C VAL A 151 35.01 9.55 3.06
N ARG A 152 35.70 10.34 3.89
CA ARG A 152 36.13 9.90 5.23
C ARG A 152 34.94 9.72 6.18
N CYS A 153 33.96 10.61 6.13
CA CYS A 153 32.73 10.49 6.92
C CYS A 153 31.94 9.25 6.50
N PHE A 154 31.67 9.10 5.20
CA PHE A 154 30.94 7.98 4.64
C PHE A 154 31.62 6.64 4.94
N ALA A 155 32.95 6.60 4.82
CA ALA A 155 33.73 5.42 5.20
C ALA A 155 33.59 5.09 6.69
N ARG A 156 33.52 6.08 7.58
CA ARG A 156 33.30 5.85 9.02
C ARG A 156 31.90 5.28 9.28
N SER A 157 30.87 5.82 8.64
CA SER A 157 29.48 5.38 8.83
C SER A 157 29.24 3.97 8.29
N THR A 158 29.70 3.67 7.07
CA THR A 158 29.61 2.30 6.51
C THR A 158 30.43 1.27 7.29
N ASN A 159 31.56 1.67 7.91
CA ASN A 159 32.26 0.79 8.85
C ASN A 159 31.44 0.50 10.12
N ALA A 160 30.62 1.45 10.57
CA ALA A 160 29.68 1.23 11.67
C ALA A 160 28.58 0.25 11.25
N LEU A 161 27.96 0.42 10.08
CA LEU A 161 26.97 -0.52 9.53
C LEU A 161 27.51 -1.95 9.45
N LYS A 162 28.74 -2.11 8.95
CA LYS A 162 29.41 -3.42 8.92
C LYS A 162 29.61 -4.00 10.32
N ARG A 163 30.05 -3.18 11.28
CA ARG A 163 30.27 -3.62 12.66
C ARG A 163 28.95 -4.05 13.31
N ASP A 164 27.87 -3.38 12.96
CA ASP A 164 26.54 -3.62 13.51
C ASP A 164 25.82 -4.78 12.76
N GLY A 165 26.45 -5.31 11.69
CA GLY A 165 26.02 -6.52 10.99
C GLY A 165 24.99 -6.27 9.89
N LEU A 166 24.75 -5.01 9.53
CA LEU A 166 23.76 -4.63 8.50
C LEU A 166 24.27 -4.85 7.08
N ILE A 167 25.59 -4.75 6.88
CA ILE A 167 26.24 -4.98 5.60
C ILE A 167 27.49 -5.85 5.75
N THR A 168 27.87 -6.54 4.68
CA THR A 168 29.07 -7.36 4.61
C THR A 168 30.33 -6.51 4.38
N GLY A 169 31.49 -7.17 4.44
CA GLY A 169 32.76 -6.52 4.11
C GLY A 169 32.82 -6.03 2.67
N ASP A 170 32.29 -6.84 1.75
CA ASP A 170 32.34 -6.61 0.31
C ASP A 170 31.34 -5.51 -0.09
N GLU A 171 30.13 -5.54 0.45
CA GLU A 171 29.11 -4.49 0.25
C GLU A 171 29.61 -3.12 0.74
N LYS A 172 30.24 -3.09 1.91
CA LYS A 172 30.87 -1.87 2.43
C LYS A 172 31.94 -1.33 1.47
N GLU A 173 32.71 -2.20 0.82
CA GLU A 173 33.73 -1.76 -0.14
C GLU A 173 33.12 -1.23 -1.44
N ALA A 174 32.05 -1.86 -1.93
CA ALA A 174 31.30 -1.40 -3.08
C ALA A 174 30.67 -0.01 -2.83
N LEU A 175 29.97 0.16 -1.70
CA LEU A 175 29.39 1.45 -1.29
C LEU A 175 30.45 2.54 -1.16
N GLN A 176 31.58 2.25 -0.50
CA GLN A 176 32.67 3.22 -0.34
C GLN A 176 33.32 3.59 -1.68
N SER A 177 33.50 2.61 -2.57
CA SER A 177 34.01 2.84 -3.93
C SER A 177 33.07 3.75 -4.73
N CYS A 178 31.77 3.55 -4.55
CA CYS A 178 30.74 4.31 -5.23
C CYS A 178 30.68 5.76 -4.74
N ALA A 179 30.65 5.96 -3.41
CA ALA A 179 30.74 7.29 -2.80
C ALA A 179 32.02 8.04 -3.18
N ALA A 180 33.16 7.35 -3.30
CA ALA A 180 34.42 7.98 -3.73
C ALA A 180 34.46 8.40 -5.21
N GLN A 181 33.53 7.92 -6.03
CA GLN A 181 33.39 8.30 -7.44
C GLN A 181 32.34 9.39 -7.65
N SER A 182 31.53 9.68 -6.63
CA SER A 182 30.52 10.74 -6.66
C SER A 182 31.11 12.14 -6.79
N SER A 183 30.27 13.10 -7.17
CA SER A 183 30.60 14.52 -7.22
C SER A 183 30.31 15.25 -5.89
N LEU A 184 29.92 14.49 -4.86
CA LEU A 184 29.54 15.00 -3.54
C LEU A 184 30.72 15.70 -2.82
N PRO A 185 30.41 16.76 -2.04
CA PRO A 185 31.35 17.79 -1.61
C PRO A 185 32.38 17.41 -0.56
#